data_AF-A0A2T2T411-F1
#
_entry.id   AF-A0A2T2T411-F1
#
_cell.length_a   1.000
_cell.length_b   1.000
_cell.length_c   1.000
_cell.angle_alpha   90.00
_cell.angle_beta   90.00
_cell.angle_gamma   90.00
#
_symmetry.space_group_name_H-M   'P 1'
#
loop_
_entity.id
_entity.type
_entity.pdbx_description
1 polymer ?
#
loop_
_entity_poly.entity_id
_entity_poly.type
_entity_poly.pdbx_seq_one_letter_code
_entity_poly.pdbx_strand_id
1 'polypeptide(L)' 'MAQGTVKWFDAEKGYGFIAPEDGTEDVFVHKSNVEGMSYGEGLDDGEDVEYDVEETDKGLSAINVQRSGAAGSAGAF' A
#
# COMPACT_ATOMS: atom_id res chain seq x y z
N MET A 1 -11.40 2.73 5.49
CA MET A 1 -10.19 3.32 4.89
C MET A 1 -9.31 3.81 6.02
N ALA A 2 -8.28 3.04 6.29
CA ALA A 2 -7.12 3.43 7.09
C ALA A 2 -6.08 4.09 6.19
N GLN A 3 -5.24 4.92 6.80
CA GLN A 3 -4.10 5.55 6.14
C GLN A 3 -2.84 5.05 6.82
N GLY A 4 -1.76 4.99 6.05
CA GLY A 4 -0.48 4.59 6.59
C GLY A 4 0.63 4.81 5.58
N THR A 5 1.83 4.64 6.07
CA THR A 5 3.05 4.83 5.29
C THR A 5 3.66 3.48 4.97
N VAL A 6 4.01 3.25 3.71
CA VAL A 6 4.63 1.99 3.29
C VAL A 6 5.98 1.86 3.99
N LYS A 7 6.10 0.89 4.90
CA LYS A 7 7.34 0.67 5.65
C LYS A 7 8.42 0.13 4.72
N TRP A 8 8.03 -0.84 3.91
CA TRP A 8 8.82 -1.42 2.84
C TRP A 8 7.90 -2.24 1.95
N PHE A 9 8.20 -2.26 0.66
CA PHE A 9 7.51 -3.08 -0.31
C PHE A 9 8.53 -3.77 -1.21
N ASP A 10 8.43 -5.08 -1.32
CA ASP A 10 9.31 -5.88 -2.17
C ASP A 10 8.57 -6.18 -3.47
N ALA A 11 8.86 -5.40 -4.51
CA ALA A 11 8.21 -5.53 -5.82
C ALA A 11 8.59 -6.84 -6.53
N GLU A 12 9.77 -7.39 -6.27
CA GLU A 12 10.21 -8.69 -6.79
C GLU A 12 9.35 -9.82 -6.23
N LYS A 13 9.11 -9.81 -4.92
CA LYS A 13 8.27 -10.82 -4.27
C LYS A 13 6.78 -10.52 -4.35
N GLY A 14 6.40 -9.26 -4.51
CA GLY A 14 5.01 -8.80 -4.62
C GLY A 14 4.28 -8.67 -3.28
N TYR A 15 4.99 -8.45 -2.19
CA TYR A 15 4.40 -8.21 -0.87
C TYR A 15 5.22 -7.20 -0.07
N GLY A 16 4.62 -6.64 0.97
CA GLY A 16 5.26 -5.66 1.83
C GLY A 16 4.50 -5.47 3.13
N PHE A 17 4.88 -4.42 3.85
CA PHE A 17 4.21 -4.00 5.07
C PHE A 17 3.96 -2.50 5.05
N ILE A 18 2.78 -2.13 5.54
CA ILE A 18 2.39 -0.74 5.73
C ILE A 18 2.38 -0.48 7.23
N ALA A 19 3.00 0.63 7.63
CA ALA A 19 2.93 1.14 8.98
C ALA A 19 1.73 2.10 9.07
N PRO A 20 0.61 1.68 9.70
CA PRO A 20 -0.53 2.56 9.92
C PRO A 20 -0.13 3.77 10.76
N GLU A 21 -0.63 4.95 10.40
CA GLU A 21 -0.39 6.19 11.16
C GLU A 21 -1.09 6.18 12.53
N ASP A 22 -2.11 5.32 12.67
CA ASP A 22 -2.87 5.09 13.91
C ASP A 22 -2.01 4.45 15.03
N GLY A 23 -0.80 3.99 14.69
CA GLY A 23 0.12 3.33 15.63
C GLY A 23 -0.26 1.88 15.95
N THR A 24 -1.11 1.28 15.12
CA THR A 24 -1.50 -0.13 15.18
C THR A 24 -0.39 -1.04 14.61
N GLU A 25 -0.60 -2.35 14.69
CA GLU A 25 0.37 -3.34 14.21
C GLU A 25 0.63 -3.21 12.69
N ASP A 26 1.84 -3.59 12.25
CA ASP A 26 2.21 -3.52 10.83
C ASP A 26 1.20 -4.33 9.99
N VAL A 27 0.63 -3.69 8.97
CA VAL A 27 -0.41 -4.31 8.13
C VAL A 27 0.24 -4.94 6.91
N PHE A 28 -0.09 -6.20 6.66
CA PHE A 28 0.45 -6.94 5.53
C PHE A 28 -0.17 -6.47 4.21
N VAL A 29 0.63 -6.10 3.22
CA VAL A 29 0.14 -5.72 1.89
C VAL A 29 0.62 -6.70 0.83
N HIS A 30 -0.26 -7.05 -0.11
CA HIS A 30 0.05 -7.89 -1.25
C HIS A 30 -0.23 -7.13 -2.55
N LYS A 31 0.63 -7.28 -3.57
CA LYS A 31 0.46 -6.60 -4.86
C LYS A 31 -0.90 -6.83 -5.52
N SER A 32 -1.54 -7.98 -5.25
CA SER A 32 -2.87 -8.29 -5.79
C SER A 32 -3.99 -7.46 -5.17
N ASN A 33 -3.76 -6.86 -4.00
CA ASN A 33 -4.73 -6.03 -3.29
C ASN A 33 -4.50 -4.54 -3.54
N VAL A 34 -3.49 -4.16 -4.33
CA VAL A 34 -3.22 -2.77 -4.67
C VAL A 34 -3.94 -2.40 -5.94
N GLU A 35 -4.82 -1.41 -5.85
CA GLU A 35 -5.56 -0.84 -6.95
C GLU A 35 -4.76 0.28 -7.61
N GLY A 36 -4.84 0.39 -8.95
CA GLY A 36 -4.11 1.41 -9.70
C GLY A 36 -2.63 1.11 -9.94
N MET A 37 -2.13 -0.08 -9.60
CA MET A 37 -0.82 -0.55 -10.06
C MET A 37 -0.88 -0.92 -11.54
N SER A 38 -0.15 -0.19 -12.38
CA SER A 38 0.20 -0.64 -13.73
C SER A 38 1.15 -1.85 -13.67
N TYR A 39 1.20 -2.63 -14.75
CA TYR A 39 2.06 -3.83 -14.82
C TYR A 39 3.54 -3.46 -14.67
N GLY A 40 4.11 -3.71 -13.49
CA GLY A 40 5.52 -3.40 -13.16
C GLY A 40 5.72 -2.21 -12.22
N GLU A 41 4.66 -1.55 -11.77
CA GLU A 41 4.73 -0.49 -10.75
C GLU A 41 4.49 -1.07 -9.35
N GLY A 42 5.32 -0.64 -8.39
CA GLY A 42 5.27 -1.00 -6.98
C GLY A 42 4.84 0.18 -6.11
N LEU A 43 4.74 -0.07 -4.80
CA LEU A 43 4.72 1.00 -3.80
C LEU A 43 6.16 1.40 -3.49
N ASP A 44 6.40 2.70 -3.33
CA ASP A 44 7.69 3.22 -2.88
C ASP A 44 7.78 3.15 -1.35
N ASP A 45 8.99 2.94 -0.82
CA ASP A 45 9.18 2.97 0.62
C ASP A 45 9.02 4.40 1.16
N GLY A 46 8.28 4.54 2.26
CA GLY A 46 7.94 5.84 2.83
C GLY A 46 6.79 6.57 2.14
N GLU A 47 6.13 5.96 1.14
CA GLU A 47 4.99 6.57 0.47
C GLU A 47 3.69 6.42 1.28
N ASP A 48 2.88 7.48 1.29
CA ASP A 48 1.56 7.47 1.91
C ASP A 48 0.54 6.73 1.04
N VAL A 49 -0.20 5.84 1.68
CA VAL A 49 -1.19 4.98 1.04
C VAL A 49 -2.46 4.93 1.88
N GLU A 50 -3.60 4.91 1.20
CA GLU A 50 -4.90 4.61 1.77
C GLU A 50 -5.23 3.15 1.51
N TYR A 51 -5.76 2.44 2.50
CA TYR A 51 -6.10 1.03 2.38
C TYR A 51 -7.22 0.68 3.34
N ASP A 52 -7.86 -0.46 3.14
CA ASP A 52 -8.74 -1.04 4.14
C ASP A 52 -8.03 -2.16 4.88
N VAL A 53 -8.27 -2.26 6.19
CA VAL A 53 -7.67 -3.29 7.04
C VAL A 53 -8.70 -4.38 7.26
N GLU A 54 -8.36 -5.59 6.86
CA GLU A 54 -9.15 -6.79 7.11
C GLU A 54 -8.43 -7.69 8.12
N GLU A 55 -9.15 -8.12 9.15
CA GLU A 55 -8.65 -9.13 10.09
C GLU A 55 -8.86 -10.53 9.47
N THR A 56 -7.76 -11.26 9.29
CA THR A 56 -7.76 -12.62 8.75
C THR A 56 -7.15 -13.59 9.75
N ASP A 57 -7.29 -14.91 9.53
CA ASP A 57 -6.59 -15.95 10.30
C ASP A 57 -5.05 -15.77 10.36
N LYS A 58 -4.47 -14.93 9.49
CA LYS A 58 -3.03 -14.62 9.44
C LYS A 58 -2.66 -13.26 10.04
N GLY A 59 -3.62 -12.50 10.54
CA GLY A 59 -3.45 -11.14 11.06
C GLY A 59 -4.02 -10.06 10.13
N LEU A 60 -3.62 -8.81 10.39
CA LEU A 60 -4.08 -7.62 9.66
C LEU A 60 -3.58 -7.62 8.21
N SER A 61 -4.50 -7.59 7.27
CA SER A 61 -4.22 -7.57 5.83
C SER A 61 -4.79 -6.31 5.19
N ALA A 62 -3.98 -5.66 4.36
CA ALA A 62 -4.37 -4.49 3.59
C ALA A 62 -5.07 -4.93 2.30
N ILE A 63 -6.29 -4.44 2.10
CA ILE A 63 -7.12 -4.61 0.91
C ILE A 63 -7.47 -3.24 0.31
N ASN A 64 -7.80 -3.21 -0.99
CA ASN A 64 -8.12 -1.97 -1.71
C ASN A 64 -7.07 -0.87 -1.48
N VAL A 65 -5.79 -1.24 -1.59
CA VAL A 65 -4.69 -0.31 -1.33
C VAL A 65 -4.60 0.67 -2.49
N GLN A 66 -4.62 1.95 -2.19
CA GLN A 66 -4.54 3.06 -3.12
C GLN A 66 -3.42 3.98 -2.67
N ARG A 67 -2.60 4.44 -3.62
CA ARG A 67 -1.57 5.43 -3.34
C ARG A 67 -2.26 6.75 -3.05
N SER A 68 -2.01 7.38 -1.91
CA SER A 68 -2.57 8.71 -1.61
C SER A 68 -1.82 9.82 -2.35
N GLY A 69 -1.09 9.45 -3.42
CA GLY A 69 -0.28 10.32 -4.25
C GLY A 69 -1.11 11.40 -4.92
N ALA A 70 -1.07 12.59 -4.34
CA ALA A 70 -1.33 13.85 -5.01
C ALA A 70 -0.27 14.10 -6.11
N ALA A 71 -0.28 13.34 -7.20
CA ALA A 71 0.57 13.59 -8.37
C ALA A 71 0.08 12.89 -9.65
N GLY A 72 -1.20 13.09 -9.98
CA GLY A 72 -1.58 13.24 -11.38
C GLY A 72 -1.18 14.62 -11.90
N SER A 73 0.10 15.01 -11.78
CA SER A 73 0.61 16.24 -12.38
C SER A 73 1.71 15.90 -13.39
N ALA A 74 1.46 16.31 -14.63
CA ALA A 74 2.41 16.44 -15.74
C ALA A 74 2.81 15.16 -16.51
N GLY A 75 1.83 14.52 -17.15
CA GLY A 75 2.00 13.92 -18.49
C GLY A 75 1.53 14.89 -19.58
N ALA A 76 2.08 16.10 -19.61
CA ALA A 76 1.82 17.09 -20.66
C ALA A 76 3.06 17.22 -21.53
N PHE A 77 3.23 16.35 -22.54
CA PHE A 77 3.98 16.61 -23.78
C PHE A 77 3.47 15.68 -24.89
#